data_AF-A0AAN9U949-F1
#
_entry.id   AF-A0AAN9U949-F1
#
_cell.length_a   1.000
_cell.length_b   1.000
_cell.length_c   1.000
_cell.angle_alpha   90.00
_cell.angle_beta   90.00
_cell.angle_gamma   90.00
#
_symmetry.space_group_name_H-M   'P 1'
#
loop_
_entity.id
_entity.type
_entity.pdbx_description
1 polymer ?
#
loop_
_entity_poly.entity_id
_entity_poly.type
_entity_poly.pdbx_seq_one_letter_code
_entity_poly.pdbx_strand_id
1 'polypeptide(L)'
;MILFVLITLTSLQGVKAWGSLGHATIAYIAQNYVTDEVASWAQGVLNDTSDSYLANIASWADTYRATTAGSWSSSFHYIDAEDNPPSDCNVDYDRDCGDAGCSVSAIANYTQRVGDGRLSAANTAQALKFLVHLIGDITQPLHDEAYETGGNDVDVTYQGYSDNLHSDWDTYIPETLVGGYSLSDAQSWASNLTSEIDSGDYKSLAASWIDGDDVNEALNTALRWAQDANVYVCTVVMPDGAAALEALDDLYPIYYDSVIPTVELQVAKGGYRLGNWLNLIYKEEVAKRDLDATDGPKRGADQYLPDLLGRPKVKIIESPVPEPNDDQVIIKVVVSGSNPKDWKVPNFIDKVVNQGDDIAGIVHQVGANVTEFKPGDRVFAFHEMLAPAHTTAHIPKSTTFEEAATIPLAALTAACGLVGKLDLPQPWAPAKEPIPLVIYGAASAVGIYVVQLALRANIHPIIAVAGKSQDHVKSFIDPSKGDTVIDYRDGDDAVVEGIKRAAQGQKLLYAYDAVSEKGSYTNLAKALTPGAKLTTVLPVKDEDVPGIHVFKTMVGSVHDYEKDLGFVYLRYFAKGLQDGWFKPQPHEIVPGGLNGIQTGLDNLKHGKANAIKYVFRIEDTN
;
A
#
# COMPACT_ATOMS: atom_id res chain seq x y z
N MET A 1 24.79 -0.70 58.68
CA MET A 1 23.37 -0.49 58.35
C MET A 1 23.27 -0.43 56.84
N ILE A 2 22.87 -1.55 56.23
CA ILE A 2 22.70 -1.68 54.78
C ILE A 2 21.29 -1.15 54.47
N LEU A 3 21.22 -0.09 53.66
CA LEU A 3 19.99 0.53 53.21
C LEU A 3 19.45 -0.30 52.03
N PHE A 4 18.42 -1.10 52.27
CA PHE A 4 17.65 -1.75 51.20
C PHE A 4 16.74 -0.71 50.56
N VAL A 5 17.04 -0.34 49.31
CA VAL A 5 16.11 0.37 48.44
C VAL A 5 15.12 -0.67 47.91
N LEU A 6 13.87 -0.58 48.34
CA LEU A 6 12.77 -1.36 47.79
C LEU A 6 12.46 -0.78 46.40
N ILE A 7 12.92 -1.46 45.35
CA ILE A 7 12.47 -1.19 43.99
C ILE A 7 11.15 -1.95 43.84
N THR A 8 10.03 -1.24 43.92
CA THR A 8 8.72 -1.73 43.48
C THR A 8 8.79 -1.90 41.96
N LEU A 9 8.91 -3.14 41.48
CA LEU A 9 8.58 -3.47 40.10
C LEU A 9 7.07 -3.28 39.94
N THR A 10 6.66 -2.14 39.40
CA THR A 10 5.38 -2.05 38.71
C THR A 10 5.52 -2.88 37.44
N SER A 11 4.90 -4.06 37.41
CA SER A 11 4.63 -4.75 36.15
C SER A 11 3.77 -3.80 35.32
N LEU A 12 4.33 -3.27 34.24
CA LEU A 12 3.52 -2.72 33.16
C LEU A 12 2.68 -3.88 32.63
N GLN A 13 1.44 -3.99 33.11
CA GLN A 13 0.46 -4.87 32.49
C GLN A 13 0.11 -4.21 31.16
N GLY A 14 0.83 -4.61 30.11
CA GLY A 14 0.39 -4.35 28.76
C GLY A 14 -0.96 -5.03 28.59
N VAL A 15 -1.97 -4.22 28.27
CA VAL A 15 -3.32 -4.59 27.87
C VAL A 15 -3.24 -5.80 26.92
N LYS A 16 -4.15 -6.76 27.06
CA LYS A 16 -4.43 -7.88 26.13
C LYS A 16 -5.76 -7.55 25.45
N ALA A 17 -6.08 -8.14 24.31
CA ALA A 17 -7.49 -8.14 23.89
C ALA A 17 -8.29 -9.13 24.73
N TRP A 18 -9.42 -9.68 24.25
CA TRP A 18 -10.07 -10.82 24.92
C TRP A 18 -9.01 -11.69 25.58
N GLY A 19 -9.10 -11.95 26.87
CA GLY A 19 -8.05 -12.65 27.60
C GLY A 19 -7.74 -14.01 26.97
N SER A 20 -6.69 -14.69 27.43
CA SER A 20 -6.29 -15.97 26.84
C SER A 20 -7.42 -17.00 26.76
N LEU A 21 -8.37 -16.96 27.71
CA LEU A 21 -9.62 -17.72 27.68
C LEU A 21 -10.46 -17.39 26.43
N GLY A 22 -10.83 -16.12 26.25
CA GLY A 22 -11.70 -15.69 25.14
C GLY A 22 -11.09 -16.01 23.77
N HIS A 23 -9.81 -15.72 23.56
CA HIS A 23 -9.12 -16.08 22.32
C HIS A 23 -9.11 -17.58 22.03
N ALA A 24 -8.78 -18.40 23.02
CA ALA A 24 -8.79 -19.84 22.86
C ALA A 24 -10.21 -20.36 22.57
N THR A 25 -11.24 -19.81 23.23
CA THR A 25 -12.64 -20.16 23.00
C THR A 25 -13.08 -19.83 21.57
N ILE A 26 -12.80 -18.61 21.10
CA ILE A 26 -13.06 -18.17 19.72
C ILE A 26 -12.39 -19.11 18.71
N ALA A 27 -11.12 -19.46 18.95
CA ALA A 27 -10.39 -20.38 18.10
C ALA A 27 -11.01 -21.80 18.10
N TYR A 28 -11.41 -22.34 19.25
CA TYR A 28 -12.09 -23.64 19.32
C TYR A 28 -13.46 -23.64 18.62
N ILE A 29 -14.25 -22.57 18.75
CA ILE A 29 -15.50 -22.42 18.00
C ILE A 29 -15.20 -22.44 16.49
N ALA A 30 -14.22 -21.66 16.03
CA ALA A 30 -13.83 -21.64 14.63
C ALA A 30 -13.41 -23.03 14.11
N GLN A 31 -12.66 -23.81 14.91
CA GLN A 31 -12.28 -25.18 14.56
C GLN A 31 -13.49 -26.09 14.31
N ASN A 32 -14.64 -25.84 14.95
CA ASN A 32 -15.87 -26.61 14.74
C ASN A 32 -16.60 -26.26 13.44
N TYR A 33 -16.28 -25.12 12.82
CA TYR A 33 -16.97 -24.60 11.61
C TYR A 33 -16.11 -24.59 10.35
N VAL A 34 -14.80 -24.87 10.44
CA VAL A 34 -13.96 -25.05 9.25
C VAL A 34 -14.16 -26.43 8.62
N THR A 35 -13.98 -26.54 7.29
CA THR A 35 -14.02 -27.86 6.63
C THR A 35 -12.74 -28.67 6.89
N ASP A 36 -12.78 -29.98 6.66
CA ASP A 36 -11.61 -30.86 6.83
C ASP A 36 -10.41 -30.42 5.98
N GLU A 37 -10.66 -29.89 4.77
CA GLU A 37 -9.63 -29.37 3.89
C GLU A 37 -8.98 -28.09 4.46
N VAL A 38 -9.80 -27.21 5.03
CA VAL A 38 -9.35 -25.95 5.64
C VAL A 38 -8.58 -26.22 6.93
N ALA A 39 -9.05 -27.17 7.74
CA ALA A 39 -8.33 -27.64 8.92
C ALA A 39 -6.95 -28.20 8.53
N SER A 40 -6.90 -29.09 7.52
CA SER A 40 -5.65 -29.66 7.02
C SER A 40 -4.68 -28.59 6.50
N TRP A 41 -5.21 -27.59 5.79
CA TRP A 41 -4.42 -26.45 5.30
C TRP A 41 -3.84 -25.62 6.45
N ALA A 42 -4.67 -25.21 7.40
CA ALA A 42 -4.26 -24.39 8.54
C ALA A 42 -3.24 -25.14 9.42
N GLN A 43 -3.46 -26.43 9.68
CA GLN A 43 -2.50 -27.30 10.36
C GLN A 43 -1.16 -27.38 9.63
N GLY A 44 -1.18 -27.47 8.29
CA GLY A 44 0.02 -27.43 7.46
C GLY A 44 0.77 -26.10 7.52
N VAL A 45 0.04 -24.98 7.47
CA VAL A 45 0.62 -23.62 7.61
C VAL A 45 1.26 -23.41 8.99
N LEU A 46 0.60 -23.88 10.05
CA LEU A 46 1.07 -23.73 11.43
C LEU A 46 2.10 -24.79 11.84
N ASN A 47 2.21 -25.87 11.08
CA ASN A 47 2.96 -27.07 11.45
C ASN A 47 2.54 -27.62 12.83
N ASP A 48 1.23 -27.67 13.05
CA ASP A 48 0.58 -28.20 14.26
C ASP A 48 -0.64 -29.00 13.84
N THR A 49 -0.63 -30.31 14.11
CA THR A 49 -1.74 -31.24 13.77
C THR A 49 -2.55 -31.64 15.00
N SER A 50 -2.42 -30.92 16.12
CA SER A 50 -3.19 -31.21 17.32
C SER A 50 -4.65 -30.77 17.18
N ASP A 51 -5.52 -31.29 18.05
CA ASP A 51 -6.93 -30.86 18.15
C ASP A 51 -7.09 -29.42 18.68
N SER A 52 -5.98 -28.73 18.96
CA SER A 52 -5.93 -27.35 19.46
C SER A 52 -5.10 -26.43 18.57
N TYR A 53 -4.92 -26.79 17.29
CA TYR A 53 -3.99 -26.11 16.38
C TYR A 53 -4.24 -24.59 16.23
N LEU A 54 -5.49 -24.12 16.25
CA LEU A 54 -5.79 -22.67 16.28
C LEU A 54 -5.71 -22.14 17.71
N ALA A 55 -6.25 -22.86 18.69
CA ALA A 55 -6.28 -22.41 20.09
C ALA A 55 -4.87 -22.21 20.70
N ASN A 56 -3.90 -23.07 20.34
CA ASN A 56 -2.50 -22.99 20.76
C ASN A 56 -1.82 -21.68 20.36
N ILE A 57 -2.27 -21.06 19.27
CA ILE A 57 -1.68 -19.83 18.72
C ILE A 57 -2.56 -18.60 18.94
N ALA A 58 -3.75 -18.77 19.52
CA ALA A 58 -4.76 -17.73 19.55
C ALA A 58 -4.33 -16.48 20.35
N SER A 59 -3.45 -16.62 21.33
CA SER A 59 -2.88 -15.48 22.10
C SER A 59 -1.45 -15.11 21.70
N TRP A 60 -0.97 -15.60 20.54
CA TRP A 60 0.40 -15.33 20.09
C TRP A 60 0.64 -13.83 19.82
N ALA A 61 -0.33 -13.13 19.24
CA ALA A 61 -0.17 -11.73 18.84
C ALA A 61 0.02 -10.81 20.07
N ASP A 62 -0.72 -11.05 21.16
CA ASP A 62 -0.52 -10.39 22.46
C ASP A 62 0.91 -10.56 22.99
N THR A 63 1.43 -11.79 22.91
CA THR A 63 2.80 -12.07 23.35
C THR A 63 3.81 -11.38 22.43
N TYR A 64 3.54 -11.36 21.12
CA TYR A 64 4.41 -10.77 20.12
C TYR A 64 4.50 -9.24 20.26
N ARG A 65 3.38 -8.54 20.45
CA ARG A 65 3.36 -7.06 20.60
C ARG A 65 4.15 -6.55 21.80
N ALA A 66 4.26 -7.37 22.85
CA ALA A 66 5.08 -7.06 24.03
C ALA A 66 6.60 -7.17 23.78
N THR A 67 7.03 -7.72 22.64
CA THR A 67 8.45 -7.82 22.27
C THR A 67 8.91 -6.60 21.48
N THR A 68 10.21 -6.29 21.52
CA THR A 68 10.78 -5.25 20.64
C THR A 68 10.49 -5.51 19.15
N ALA A 69 10.52 -6.78 18.73
CA ALA A 69 10.28 -7.17 17.35
C ALA A 69 8.82 -7.06 16.91
N GLY A 70 7.86 -7.10 17.85
CA GLY A 70 6.42 -7.03 17.57
C GLY A 70 5.74 -5.75 18.03
N SER A 71 6.43 -4.85 18.73
CA SER A 71 5.86 -3.58 19.22
C SER A 71 5.16 -2.71 18.17
N TRP A 72 5.53 -2.87 16.90
CA TRP A 72 4.88 -2.19 15.79
C TRP A 72 3.45 -2.68 15.50
N SER A 73 3.09 -3.88 15.95
CA SER A 73 1.75 -4.46 15.73
C SER A 73 0.77 -4.14 16.84
N SER A 74 1.15 -3.37 17.87
CA SER A 74 0.27 -3.07 19.00
C SER A 74 -1.03 -2.42 18.58
N SER A 75 -0.99 -1.49 17.62
CA SER A 75 -2.18 -0.79 17.11
C SER A 75 -3.10 -1.69 16.27
N PHE A 76 -2.67 -2.88 15.89
CA PHE A 76 -3.51 -3.78 15.09
C PHE A 76 -4.61 -4.45 15.88
N HIS A 77 -4.58 -4.36 17.21
CA HIS A 77 -5.54 -5.05 18.05
C HIS A 77 -6.82 -4.25 18.23
N TYR A 78 -6.87 -2.99 17.80
CA TYR A 78 -8.02 -2.11 18.02
C TYR A 78 -8.23 -1.19 16.82
N ILE A 79 -9.40 -0.58 16.77
CA ILE A 79 -9.69 0.62 16.00
C ILE A 79 -10.31 1.63 16.96
N ASP A 80 -9.61 2.74 17.18
CA ASP A 80 -10.02 3.74 18.18
C ASP A 80 -11.14 4.59 17.59
N ALA A 81 -12.40 4.15 17.75
CA ALA A 81 -13.55 4.87 17.22
C ALA A 81 -13.72 6.24 17.90
N GLU A 82 -13.55 7.32 17.13
CA GLU A 82 -13.67 8.70 17.62
C GLU A 82 -15.15 9.16 17.54
N ASP A 83 -16.00 8.51 18.32
CA ASP A 83 -17.43 8.79 18.46
C ASP A 83 -17.77 9.41 19.85
N ASN A 84 -18.99 9.26 20.39
CA ASN A 84 -19.41 9.94 21.62
C ASN A 84 -20.37 9.09 22.47
N PRO A 85 -19.91 7.97 23.06
CA PRO A 85 -20.74 7.10 23.88
C PRO A 85 -21.24 7.80 25.14
N PRO A 86 -22.44 7.46 25.64
CA PRO A 86 -23.40 6.51 25.05
C PRO A 86 -24.33 7.13 23.99
N SER A 87 -24.13 8.40 23.63
CA SER A 87 -25.09 9.14 22.79
C SER A 87 -25.03 8.81 21.31
N ASP A 88 -23.84 8.46 20.81
CA ASP A 88 -23.57 8.15 19.41
C ASP A 88 -22.39 7.18 19.35
N CYS A 89 -22.61 5.99 18.78
CA CYS A 89 -21.58 4.98 18.56
C CYS A 89 -21.49 4.70 17.06
N ASN A 90 -20.31 4.94 16.48
CA ASN A 90 -20.04 4.72 15.07
C ASN A 90 -18.54 4.55 14.81
N VAL A 91 -18.21 3.63 13.91
CA VAL A 91 -16.84 3.42 13.42
C VAL A 91 -16.73 3.88 11.97
N ASP A 92 -15.74 4.72 11.69
CA ASP A 92 -15.34 5.20 10.37
C ASP A 92 -13.86 4.90 10.14
N TYR A 93 -13.57 4.09 9.12
CA TYR A 93 -12.20 3.63 8.86
C TYR A 93 -11.18 4.75 8.62
N ASP A 94 -11.56 5.78 7.85
CA ASP A 94 -10.64 6.85 7.47
C ASP A 94 -10.38 7.80 8.65
N ARG A 95 -11.36 7.96 9.55
CA ARG A 95 -11.23 8.71 10.80
C ARG A 95 -10.41 7.96 11.85
N ASP A 96 -10.69 6.66 12.04
CA ASP A 96 -10.34 5.93 13.27
C ASP A 96 -9.10 5.04 13.16
N CYS A 97 -8.70 4.62 11.94
CA CYS A 97 -7.65 3.60 11.80
C CYS A 97 -6.22 4.13 12.08
N GLY A 98 -6.03 5.44 11.97
CA GLY A 98 -4.74 6.12 12.17
C GLY A 98 -3.63 5.70 11.19
N ASP A 99 -2.50 6.42 11.26
CA ASP A 99 -1.36 6.18 10.35
C ASP A 99 -0.58 4.88 10.67
N ALA A 100 -0.67 4.41 11.91
CA ALA A 100 0.00 3.19 12.37
C ALA A 100 -0.71 1.91 11.89
N GLY A 101 -1.96 2.04 11.43
CA GLY A 101 -2.84 0.92 11.11
C GLY A 101 -3.59 0.41 12.33
N CYS A 102 -4.75 -0.17 12.09
CA CYS A 102 -5.73 -0.67 13.06
C CYS A 102 -6.14 -2.12 12.76
N SER A 103 -6.98 -2.71 13.62
CA SER A 103 -7.60 -4.04 13.45
C SER A 103 -8.19 -4.27 12.06
N VAL A 104 -9.00 -3.33 11.57
CA VAL A 104 -9.61 -3.40 10.23
C VAL A 104 -8.56 -3.52 9.12
N SER A 105 -7.54 -2.65 9.16
CA SER A 105 -6.46 -2.67 8.15
C SER A 105 -5.60 -3.93 8.23
N ALA A 106 -5.36 -4.43 9.44
CA ALA A 106 -4.53 -5.61 9.68
C ALA A 106 -5.24 -6.89 9.24
N ILE A 107 -6.55 -7.05 9.55
CA ILE A 107 -7.36 -8.17 9.05
C ILE A 107 -7.37 -8.17 7.52
N ALA A 108 -7.63 -7.01 6.89
CA ALA A 108 -7.62 -6.89 5.44
C ALA A 108 -6.27 -7.31 4.82
N ASN A 109 -5.17 -6.89 5.45
CA ASN A 109 -3.84 -7.21 4.98
C ASN A 109 -3.48 -8.70 5.14
N TYR A 110 -3.64 -9.25 6.34
CA TYR A 110 -3.24 -10.63 6.61
C TYR A 110 -4.14 -11.64 5.90
N THR A 111 -5.38 -11.28 5.57
CA THR A 111 -6.28 -12.05 4.69
C THR A 111 -5.64 -12.29 3.33
N GLN A 112 -4.95 -11.30 2.76
CA GLN A 112 -4.27 -11.46 1.46
C GLN A 112 -2.97 -12.27 1.58
N ARG A 113 -2.26 -12.15 2.71
CA ARG A 113 -0.94 -12.79 2.91
C ARG A 113 -1.01 -14.26 3.26
N VAL A 114 -2.08 -14.70 3.93
CA VAL A 114 -2.12 -16.03 4.57
C VAL A 114 -2.03 -17.21 3.61
N GLY A 115 -2.41 -17.02 2.34
CA GLY A 115 -2.24 -18.06 1.31
C GLY A 115 -1.22 -17.72 0.22
N ASP A 116 -0.43 -16.65 0.34
CA ASP A 116 0.40 -16.13 -0.76
C ASP A 116 1.62 -17.01 -1.00
N GLY A 117 1.58 -17.75 -2.11
CA GLY A 117 2.64 -18.66 -2.55
C GLY A 117 4.00 -17.99 -2.80
N ARG A 118 4.05 -16.65 -2.90
CA ARG A 118 5.29 -15.88 -3.02
C ARG A 118 5.94 -15.61 -1.66
N LEU A 119 5.18 -15.69 -0.57
CA LEU A 119 5.67 -15.46 0.77
C LEU A 119 6.33 -16.72 1.36
N SER A 120 7.25 -16.51 2.29
CA SER A 120 7.84 -17.62 3.05
C SER A 120 6.80 -18.30 3.94
N ALA A 121 7.00 -19.58 4.26
CA ALA A 121 6.14 -20.31 5.19
C ALA A 121 6.01 -19.63 6.56
N ALA A 122 7.07 -18.92 7.01
CA ALA A 122 7.02 -18.16 8.26
C ALA A 122 6.06 -16.96 8.18
N ASN A 123 6.00 -16.29 7.02
CA ASN A 123 5.13 -15.13 6.81
C ASN A 123 3.67 -15.54 6.66
N THR A 124 3.38 -16.65 5.99
CA THR A 124 2.01 -17.19 5.89
C THR A 124 1.52 -17.68 7.24
N ALA A 125 2.38 -18.36 8.02
CA ALA A 125 2.07 -18.75 9.39
C ALA A 125 1.83 -17.54 10.30
N GLN A 126 2.64 -16.49 10.18
CA GLN A 126 2.42 -15.24 10.92
C GLN A 126 1.07 -14.60 10.56
N ALA A 127 0.72 -14.55 9.27
CA ALA A 127 -0.55 -13.99 8.83
C ALA A 127 -1.74 -14.77 9.40
N LEU A 128 -1.69 -16.10 9.41
CA LEU A 128 -2.75 -16.92 10.01
C LEU A 128 -2.89 -16.64 11.51
N LYS A 129 -1.77 -16.51 12.23
CA LYS A 129 -1.79 -16.19 13.67
C LYS A 129 -2.43 -14.83 13.97
N PHE A 130 -2.13 -13.82 13.15
CA PHE A 130 -2.79 -12.52 13.28
C PHE A 130 -4.28 -12.61 12.97
N LEU A 131 -4.70 -13.29 11.89
CA LEU A 131 -6.14 -13.42 11.58
C LEU A 131 -6.92 -14.10 12.71
N VAL A 132 -6.39 -15.18 13.27
CA VAL A 132 -7.04 -15.91 14.38
C VAL A 132 -7.23 -15.02 15.61
N HIS A 133 -6.25 -14.16 15.90
CA HIS A 133 -6.31 -13.24 17.03
C HIS A 133 -7.23 -12.05 16.76
N LEU A 134 -6.96 -11.30 15.69
CA LEU A 134 -7.60 -10.01 15.39
C LEU A 134 -9.10 -10.12 15.07
N ILE A 135 -9.55 -11.24 14.49
CA ILE A 135 -10.98 -11.50 14.29
C ILE A 135 -11.69 -11.76 15.63
N GLY A 136 -10.94 -12.18 16.67
CA GLY A 136 -11.42 -12.16 18.03
C GLY A 136 -11.51 -10.74 18.59
N ASP A 137 -10.42 -9.98 18.51
CA ASP A 137 -10.32 -8.61 19.05
C ASP A 137 -11.46 -7.71 18.58
N ILE A 138 -11.76 -7.73 17.27
CA ILE A 138 -12.79 -6.89 16.63
C ILE A 138 -14.24 -7.21 17.06
N THR A 139 -14.42 -8.14 17.99
CA THR A 139 -15.72 -8.43 18.60
C THR A 139 -15.81 -7.97 20.05
N GLN A 140 -14.69 -7.55 20.66
CA GLN A 140 -14.68 -6.97 22.00
C GLN A 140 -15.06 -5.48 21.87
N PRO A 141 -16.23 -5.02 22.36
CA PRO A 141 -16.71 -3.67 22.09
C PRO A 141 -15.71 -2.53 22.41
N LEU A 142 -14.92 -2.68 23.47
CA LEU A 142 -13.91 -1.69 23.88
C LEU A 142 -12.61 -1.73 23.03
N HIS A 143 -12.48 -2.68 22.10
CA HIS A 143 -11.43 -2.68 21.06
C HIS A 143 -11.82 -1.85 19.83
N ASP A 144 -13.09 -1.44 19.76
CA ASP A 144 -13.65 -0.65 18.67
C ASP A 144 -14.11 0.73 19.22
N GLU A 145 -13.37 1.30 20.18
CA GLU A 145 -13.73 2.50 20.95
C GLU A 145 -12.48 3.28 21.41
N ALA A 146 -12.48 4.60 21.25
CA ALA A 146 -11.38 5.46 21.69
C ALA A 146 -11.52 5.95 23.14
N TYR A 147 -12.75 6.11 23.64
CA TYR A 147 -13.07 6.74 24.93
C TYR A 147 -12.26 6.15 26.09
N GLU A 148 -11.51 7.01 26.79
CA GLU A 148 -10.64 6.64 27.92
C GLU A 148 -9.70 5.47 27.57
N THR A 149 -9.08 5.55 26.39
CA THR A 149 -8.16 4.53 25.85
C THR A 149 -8.85 3.16 25.75
N GLY A 150 -10.02 3.13 25.12
CA GLY A 150 -10.87 1.93 25.08
C GLY A 150 -11.32 1.48 26.47
N GLY A 151 -11.59 2.40 27.39
CA GLY A 151 -11.98 2.08 28.77
C GLY A 151 -10.86 1.58 29.69
N ASN A 152 -9.59 1.65 29.26
CA ASN A 152 -8.46 1.36 30.15
C ASN A 152 -8.29 2.41 31.25
N ASP A 153 -8.72 3.64 30.99
CA ASP A 153 -8.66 4.75 31.95
C ASP A 153 -10.01 4.94 32.72
N VAL A 154 -10.92 3.96 32.63
CA VAL A 154 -12.15 3.90 33.45
C VAL A 154 -11.92 2.97 34.64
N ASP A 155 -11.57 3.57 35.79
CA ASP A 155 -11.26 2.86 37.03
C ASP A 155 -12.54 2.29 37.67
N VAL A 156 -12.57 0.99 37.93
CA VAL A 156 -13.74 0.30 38.51
C VAL A 156 -13.33 -0.69 39.59
N THR A 157 -14.32 -1.17 40.35
CA THR A 157 -14.13 -2.27 41.29
C THR A 157 -14.92 -3.49 40.81
N TYR A 158 -14.27 -4.64 40.70
CA TYR A 158 -14.93 -5.90 40.32
C TYR A 158 -14.58 -7.02 41.31
N GLN A 159 -15.59 -7.61 41.95
CA GLN A 159 -15.43 -8.61 43.01
C GLN A 159 -14.48 -8.18 44.14
N GLY A 160 -14.49 -6.89 44.47
CA GLY A 160 -13.66 -6.26 45.49
C GLY A 160 -12.20 -5.97 45.07
N TYR A 161 -11.83 -6.19 43.81
CA TYR A 161 -10.53 -5.81 43.26
C TYR A 161 -10.63 -4.47 42.52
N SER A 162 -9.57 -3.67 42.60
CA SER A 162 -9.47 -2.40 41.86
C SER A 162 -8.86 -2.70 40.50
N ASP A 163 -9.66 -2.58 39.46
CA ASP A 163 -9.34 -2.94 38.08
C ASP A 163 -9.73 -1.77 37.14
N ASN A 164 -9.72 -1.99 35.83
CA ASN A 164 -10.29 -1.07 34.85
C ASN A 164 -11.31 -1.79 33.96
N LEU A 165 -12.24 -1.02 33.39
CA LEU A 165 -13.37 -1.55 32.62
C LEU A 165 -12.91 -2.45 31.46
N HIS A 166 -11.84 -2.07 30.77
CA HIS A 166 -11.29 -2.87 29.66
C HIS A 166 -10.85 -4.26 30.12
N SER A 167 -10.06 -4.33 31.20
CA SER A 167 -9.57 -5.59 31.76
C SER A 167 -10.68 -6.50 32.28
N ASP A 168 -11.77 -5.92 32.81
CA ASP A 168 -12.95 -6.66 33.23
C ASP A 168 -13.65 -7.32 32.04
N TRP A 169 -13.86 -6.58 30.95
CA TRP A 169 -14.45 -7.12 29.72
C TRP A 169 -13.59 -8.20 29.08
N ASP A 170 -12.27 -7.98 28.96
CA ASP A 170 -11.37 -8.93 28.33
C ASP A 170 -11.24 -10.22 29.13
N THR A 171 -11.08 -10.10 30.45
CA THR A 171 -10.50 -11.18 31.26
C THR A 171 -11.44 -11.57 32.39
N TYR A 172 -11.74 -10.65 33.31
CA TYR A 172 -12.33 -11.06 34.60
C TYR A 172 -13.80 -11.49 34.50
N ILE A 173 -14.59 -10.85 33.65
CA ILE A 173 -15.99 -11.22 33.41
C ILE A 173 -16.08 -12.58 32.70
N PRO A 174 -15.38 -12.83 31.56
CA PRO A 174 -15.32 -14.16 30.95
C PRO A 174 -14.80 -15.26 31.89
N GLU A 175 -13.72 -15.00 32.64
CA GLU A 175 -13.16 -15.99 33.57
C GLU A 175 -14.09 -16.28 34.74
N THR A 176 -14.84 -15.29 35.23
CA THR A 176 -15.88 -15.49 36.25
C THR A 176 -17.00 -16.38 35.73
N LEU A 177 -17.47 -16.14 34.50
CA LEU A 177 -18.53 -16.92 33.87
C LEU A 177 -18.13 -18.40 33.74
N VAL A 178 -16.92 -18.66 33.25
CA VAL A 178 -16.43 -20.02 32.97
C VAL A 178 -15.90 -20.71 34.23
N GLY A 179 -15.35 -19.95 35.18
CA GLY A 179 -14.72 -20.48 36.40
C GLY A 179 -13.27 -20.91 36.22
N GLY A 180 -12.59 -20.43 35.18
CA GLY A 180 -11.20 -20.77 34.85
C GLY A 180 -10.74 -20.17 33.51
N TYR A 181 -9.44 -20.29 33.21
CA TYR A 181 -8.80 -19.67 32.03
C TYR A 181 -7.92 -20.63 31.22
N SER A 182 -7.93 -21.93 31.55
CA SER A 182 -7.12 -22.93 30.85
C SER A 182 -7.68 -23.24 29.46
N LEU A 183 -6.87 -23.87 28.61
CA LEU A 183 -7.35 -24.37 27.30
C LEU A 183 -8.51 -25.35 27.45
N SER A 184 -8.55 -26.17 28.51
CA SER A 184 -9.69 -27.07 28.76
C SER A 184 -10.96 -26.32 29.16
N ASP A 185 -10.83 -25.21 29.87
CA ASP A 185 -11.96 -24.34 30.21
C ASP A 185 -12.49 -23.67 28.93
N ALA A 186 -11.57 -23.14 28.11
CA ALA A 186 -11.88 -22.52 26.83
C ALA A 186 -12.59 -23.49 25.87
N GLN A 187 -12.10 -24.74 25.78
CA GLN A 187 -12.69 -25.79 24.96
C GLN A 187 -14.10 -26.18 25.45
N SER A 188 -14.31 -26.24 26.77
CA SER A 188 -15.62 -26.54 27.35
C SER A 188 -16.62 -25.43 27.05
N TRP A 189 -16.22 -24.16 27.21
CA TRP A 189 -17.07 -23.01 26.89
C TRP A 189 -17.37 -22.93 25.38
N ALA A 190 -16.37 -23.15 24.53
CA ALA A 190 -16.55 -23.21 23.08
C ALA A 190 -17.55 -24.29 22.66
N SER A 191 -17.52 -25.45 23.32
CA SER A 191 -18.47 -26.55 23.07
C SER A 191 -19.91 -26.14 23.39
N ASN A 192 -20.12 -25.43 24.49
CA ASN A 192 -21.44 -24.91 24.87
C ASN A 192 -21.93 -23.86 23.85
N LEU A 193 -21.10 -22.86 23.52
CA LEU A 193 -21.46 -21.82 22.54
C LEU A 193 -21.71 -22.41 21.14
N THR A 194 -20.94 -23.42 20.73
CA THR A 194 -21.20 -24.16 19.48
C THR A 194 -22.58 -24.84 19.52
N SER A 195 -22.97 -25.43 20.66
CA SER A 195 -24.31 -26.01 20.83
C SER A 195 -25.43 -24.95 20.73
N GLU A 196 -25.21 -23.76 21.28
CA GLU A 196 -26.15 -22.64 21.17
C GLU A 196 -26.29 -22.13 19.74
N ILE A 197 -25.18 -22.04 19.00
CA ILE A 197 -25.18 -21.72 17.56
C ILE A 197 -25.90 -22.81 16.75
N ASP A 198 -25.65 -24.07 17.05
CA ASP A 198 -26.15 -25.20 16.25
C ASP A 198 -27.58 -25.60 16.56
N SER A 199 -28.09 -25.30 17.76
CA SER A 199 -29.40 -25.81 18.20
C SER A 199 -30.12 -24.97 19.25
N GLY A 200 -29.43 -24.02 19.88
CA GLY A 200 -29.97 -23.18 20.96
C GLY A 200 -30.36 -21.78 20.50
N ASP A 201 -30.11 -20.80 21.38
CA ASP A 201 -30.64 -19.44 21.24
C ASP A 201 -30.05 -18.68 20.04
N TYR A 202 -28.83 -19.04 19.63
CA TYR A 202 -28.14 -18.39 18.52
C TYR A 202 -28.47 -19.00 17.15
N LYS A 203 -29.13 -20.16 17.09
CA LYS A 203 -29.49 -20.86 15.84
C LYS A 203 -30.10 -19.96 14.78
N SER A 204 -31.07 -19.14 15.19
CA SER A 204 -31.82 -18.27 14.27
C SER A 204 -31.07 -17.01 13.85
N LEU A 205 -29.99 -16.67 14.56
CA LEU A 205 -29.21 -15.45 14.38
C LEU A 205 -27.91 -15.72 13.60
N ALA A 206 -27.30 -16.89 13.78
CA ALA A 206 -25.95 -17.20 13.31
C ALA A 206 -25.71 -16.89 11.82
N ALA A 207 -26.66 -17.21 10.96
CA ALA A 207 -26.54 -16.94 9.52
C ALA A 207 -26.39 -15.44 9.19
N SER A 208 -26.98 -14.55 9.99
CA SER A 208 -26.86 -13.09 9.81
C SER A 208 -25.51 -12.53 10.24
N TRP A 209 -24.76 -13.24 11.09
CA TRP A 209 -23.48 -12.77 11.62
C TRP A 209 -22.36 -12.71 10.58
N ILE A 210 -22.50 -13.51 9.52
CA ILE A 210 -21.58 -13.64 8.39
C ILE A 210 -22.20 -13.19 7.07
N ASP A 211 -23.41 -12.61 7.12
CA ASP A 211 -24.10 -12.15 5.90
C ASP A 211 -23.31 -10.99 5.27
N GLY A 212 -23.03 -11.12 3.98
CA GLY A 212 -22.18 -10.18 3.24
C GLY A 212 -20.69 -10.25 3.56
N ASP A 213 -20.20 -11.27 4.28
CA ASP A 213 -18.75 -11.51 4.41
C ASP A 213 -18.15 -11.86 3.05
N ASP A 214 -17.14 -11.08 2.63
CA ASP A 214 -16.42 -11.30 1.39
C ASP A 214 -14.94 -10.99 1.58
N VAL A 215 -14.09 -12.02 1.45
CA VAL A 215 -12.61 -11.93 1.52
C VAL A 215 -12.00 -10.97 0.50
N ASN A 216 -12.77 -10.64 -0.52
CA ASN A 216 -12.42 -9.72 -1.59
C ASN A 216 -12.66 -8.25 -1.24
N GLU A 217 -13.52 -8.03 -0.25
CA GLU A 217 -13.80 -6.76 0.39
C GLU A 217 -13.42 -6.85 1.87
N ALA A 218 -12.26 -7.44 2.16
CA ALA A 218 -11.81 -7.73 3.52
C ALA A 218 -11.83 -6.52 4.45
N LEU A 219 -11.50 -5.34 3.92
CA LEU A 219 -11.58 -4.08 4.66
C LEU A 219 -13.02 -3.74 5.04
N ASN A 220 -13.97 -3.79 4.09
CA ASN A 220 -15.39 -3.52 4.35
C ASN A 220 -15.99 -4.55 5.30
N THR A 221 -15.61 -5.83 5.15
CA THR A 221 -16.08 -6.90 6.02
C THR A 221 -15.59 -6.70 7.46
N ALA A 222 -14.30 -6.43 7.65
CA ALA A 222 -13.75 -6.15 8.98
C ALA A 222 -14.36 -4.88 9.59
N LEU A 223 -14.54 -3.81 8.81
CA LEU A 223 -15.20 -2.58 9.28
C LEU A 223 -16.63 -2.85 9.76
N ARG A 224 -17.40 -3.69 9.05
CA ARG A 224 -18.75 -4.08 9.47
C ARG A 224 -18.74 -4.85 10.80
N TRP A 225 -17.73 -5.69 11.03
CA TRP A 225 -17.60 -6.39 12.31
C TRP A 225 -17.28 -5.44 13.46
N ALA A 226 -16.37 -4.47 13.25
CA ALA A 226 -16.08 -3.41 14.22
C ALA A 226 -17.33 -2.58 14.54
N GLN A 227 -18.09 -2.17 13.51
CA GLN A 227 -19.36 -1.45 13.69
C GLN A 227 -20.40 -2.26 14.48
N ASP A 228 -20.49 -3.57 14.23
CA ASP A 228 -21.40 -4.45 14.97
C ASP A 228 -21.02 -4.57 16.46
N ALA A 229 -19.73 -4.57 16.80
CA ALA A 229 -19.26 -4.60 18.18
C ALA A 229 -19.38 -3.24 18.88
N ASN A 230 -18.96 -2.15 18.24
CA ASN A 230 -19.00 -0.78 18.77
C ASN A 230 -20.41 -0.33 19.19
N VAL A 231 -21.48 -0.79 18.53
CA VAL A 231 -22.87 -0.46 18.96
C VAL A 231 -23.18 -0.92 20.40
N TYR A 232 -22.51 -1.98 20.88
CA TYR A 232 -22.67 -2.45 22.25
C TYR A 232 -22.01 -1.53 23.27
N VAL A 233 -21.10 -0.64 22.87
CA VAL A 233 -20.52 0.37 23.77
C VAL A 233 -21.63 1.26 24.33
N CYS A 234 -22.44 1.83 23.44
CA CYS A 234 -23.54 2.71 23.81
C CYS A 234 -24.73 2.00 24.46
N THR A 235 -24.95 0.72 24.16
CA THR A 235 -26.19 0.02 24.57
C THR A 235 -26.01 -0.93 25.75
N VAL A 236 -24.79 -1.39 26.01
CA VAL A 236 -24.50 -2.41 27.02
C VAL A 236 -23.29 -2.05 27.89
N VAL A 237 -22.16 -1.66 27.30
CA VAL A 237 -20.92 -1.40 28.06
C VAL A 237 -21.08 -0.21 28.99
N MET A 238 -21.54 0.92 28.48
CA MET A 238 -21.65 2.15 29.26
C MET A 238 -22.91 2.95 28.92
N PRO A 239 -24.13 2.35 28.96
CA PRO A 239 -25.36 2.99 28.49
C PRO A 239 -25.76 4.25 29.27
N ASP A 240 -25.30 4.37 30.52
CA ASP A 240 -25.49 5.54 31.37
C ASP A 240 -24.20 6.39 31.52
N GLY A 241 -23.19 6.11 30.70
CA GLY A 241 -21.86 6.74 30.70
C GLY A 241 -20.89 6.12 31.72
N ALA A 242 -19.58 6.30 31.48
CA ALA A 242 -18.52 5.73 32.32
C ALA A 242 -18.60 6.17 33.80
N ALA A 243 -18.95 7.44 34.05
CA ALA A 243 -19.12 7.95 35.42
C ALA A 243 -20.19 7.22 36.23
N ALA A 244 -21.18 6.60 35.58
CA ALA A 244 -22.17 5.78 36.28
C ALA A 244 -21.56 4.46 36.76
N LEU A 245 -20.61 3.90 36.01
CA LEU A 245 -19.87 2.68 36.36
C LEU A 245 -18.87 2.96 37.50
N GLU A 246 -18.11 4.06 37.41
CA GLU A 246 -17.15 4.49 38.44
C GLU A 246 -17.83 4.83 39.78
N ALA A 247 -19.11 5.21 39.75
CA ALA A 247 -19.89 5.51 40.94
C ALA A 247 -20.45 4.25 41.64
N LEU A 248 -20.33 3.07 41.02
CA LEU A 248 -20.72 1.81 41.65
C LEU A 248 -19.66 1.38 42.67
N ASP A 249 -20.12 0.89 43.82
CA ASP A 249 -19.22 0.30 44.83
C ASP A 249 -18.49 -0.95 44.28
N ASP A 250 -19.18 -1.73 43.44
CA ASP A 250 -18.67 -2.92 42.75
C ASP A 250 -19.54 -3.20 41.51
N LEU A 251 -18.92 -3.57 40.38
CA LEU A 251 -19.62 -3.99 39.18
C LEU A 251 -20.33 -5.35 39.38
N TYR A 252 -19.84 -6.20 40.28
CA TYR A 252 -20.46 -7.48 40.60
C TYR A 252 -21.53 -7.37 41.70
N PRO A 253 -22.70 -8.03 41.56
CA PRO A 253 -23.14 -8.85 40.42
C PRO A 253 -23.95 -8.07 39.37
N ILE A 254 -24.39 -6.84 39.66
CA ILE A 254 -25.46 -6.19 38.89
C ILE A 254 -25.02 -5.86 37.45
N TYR A 255 -23.86 -5.22 37.30
CA TYR A 255 -23.33 -4.90 35.98
C TYR A 255 -22.91 -6.19 35.25
N TYR A 256 -22.24 -7.10 35.96
CA TYR A 256 -21.91 -8.45 35.45
C TYR A 256 -23.12 -9.16 34.83
N ASP A 257 -24.22 -9.31 35.57
CA ASP A 257 -25.43 -10.00 35.10
C ASP A 257 -26.05 -9.32 33.86
N SER A 258 -25.84 -8.02 33.70
CA SER A 258 -26.36 -7.26 32.56
C SER A 258 -25.55 -7.44 31.26
N VAL A 259 -24.25 -7.73 31.37
CA VAL A 259 -23.34 -7.76 30.20
C VAL A 259 -23.00 -9.17 29.71
N ILE A 260 -23.12 -10.19 30.57
CA ILE A 260 -22.77 -11.58 30.23
C ILE A 260 -23.43 -12.10 28.93
N PRO A 261 -24.73 -11.86 28.67
CA PRO A 261 -25.34 -12.30 27.41
C PRO A 261 -24.65 -11.69 26.18
N THR A 262 -24.14 -10.46 26.28
CA THR A 262 -23.40 -9.79 25.20
C THR A 262 -21.98 -10.36 25.08
N VAL A 263 -21.30 -10.63 26.19
CA VAL A 263 -19.98 -11.29 26.18
C VAL A 263 -20.05 -12.63 25.45
N GLU A 264 -21.01 -13.49 25.80
CA GLU A 264 -21.19 -14.79 25.14
C GLU A 264 -21.53 -14.64 23.64
N LEU A 265 -22.40 -13.69 23.30
CA LEU A 265 -22.78 -13.40 21.91
C LEU A 265 -21.56 -12.96 21.08
N GLN A 266 -20.72 -12.07 21.61
CA GLN A 266 -19.57 -11.55 20.88
C GLN A 266 -18.48 -12.60 20.69
N VAL A 267 -18.21 -13.44 21.70
CA VAL A 267 -17.31 -14.60 21.57
C VAL A 267 -17.85 -15.61 20.55
N ALA A 268 -19.16 -15.90 20.58
CA ALA A 268 -19.80 -16.77 19.60
C ALA A 268 -19.68 -16.22 18.16
N LYS A 269 -19.95 -14.93 17.96
CA LYS A 269 -19.75 -14.25 16.67
C LYS A 269 -18.31 -14.31 16.20
N GLY A 270 -17.34 -14.03 17.07
CA GLY A 270 -15.91 -14.08 16.74
C GLY A 270 -15.50 -15.45 16.22
N GLY A 271 -15.90 -16.52 16.90
CA GLY A 271 -15.61 -17.89 16.47
C GLY A 271 -16.31 -18.27 15.16
N TYR A 272 -17.58 -17.91 15.01
CA TYR A 272 -18.36 -18.22 13.80
C TYR A 272 -17.85 -17.46 12.57
N ARG A 273 -17.52 -16.17 12.73
CA ARG A 273 -16.90 -15.32 11.69
C ARG A 273 -15.52 -15.84 11.30
N LEU A 274 -14.67 -16.19 12.27
CA LEU A 274 -13.34 -16.74 11.99
C LEU A 274 -13.43 -18.05 11.20
N GLY A 275 -14.30 -18.98 11.61
CA GLY A 275 -14.53 -20.23 10.88
C GLY A 275 -14.98 -20.00 9.44
N ASN A 276 -15.96 -19.11 9.24
CA ASN A 276 -16.41 -18.70 7.91
C ASN A 276 -15.28 -18.04 7.09
N TRP A 277 -14.52 -17.14 7.70
CA TRP A 277 -13.45 -16.40 7.02
C TRP A 277 -12.33 -17.31 6.53
N LEU A 278 -11.90 -18.28 7.34
CA LEU A 278 -10.91 -19.28 6.94
C LEU A 278 -11.43 -20.17 5.81
N ASN A 279 -12.71 -20.56 5.86
CA ASN A 279 -13.35 -21.29 4.77
C ASN A 279 -13.37 -20.47 3.47
N LEU A 280 -13.73 -19.19 3.53
CA LEU A 280 -13.74 -18.29 2.38
C LEU A 280 -12.32 -18.07 1.83
N ILE A 281 -11.32 -17.86 2.69
CA ILE A 281 -9.92 -17.68 2.29
C ILE A 281 -9.43 -18.86 1.47
N TYR A 282 -9.71 -20.08 1.97
CA TYR A 282 -9.30 -21.30 1.30
C TYR A 282 -10.09 -21.53 -0.01
N LYS A 283 -11.42 -21.35 0.03
CA LYS A 283 -12.32 -21.57 -1.10
C LYS A 283 -12.08 -20.59 -2.26
N GLU A 284 -11.91 -19.31 -1.95
CA GLU A 284 -11.75 -18.25 -2.95
C GLU A 284 -10.31 -18.17 -3.48
N GLU A 285 -9.44 -19.10 -3.07
CA GLU A 285 -8.05 -19.16 -3.51
C GLU A 285 -7.39 -17.79 -3.39
N VAL A 286 -7.66 -17.10 -2.26
CA VAL A 286 -7.32 -15.67 -2.02
C VAL A 286 -5.86 -15.37 -2.34
N ALA A 287 -5.03 -16.40 -2.37
CA ALA A 287 -3.63 -16.30 -2.72
C ALA A 287 -3.06 -17.50 -3.52
N LYS A 288 -3.93 -18.23 -4.22
CA LYS A 288 -3.61 -19.08 -5.40
C LYS A 288 -3.83 -18.34 -6.72
N ARG A 289 -3.89 -17.01 -6.69
CA ARG A 289 -3.68 -16.15 -7.87
C ARG A 289 -2.21 -16.22 -8.32
N ASP A 290 -1.72 -17.44 -8.51
CA ASP A 290 -0.47 -17.77 -9.16
C ASP A 290 -0.77 -17.91 -10.65
N LEU A 291 -0.11 -17.05 -11.42
CA LEU A 291 0.54 -17.29 -12.72
C LEU A 291 -0.16 -18.02 -13.89
N ASP A 292 -1.26 -18.78 -13.71
CA ASP A 292 -1.86 -19.63 -14.76
C ASP A 292 -3.41 -19.75 -14.77
N ALA A 293 -4.17 -19.11 -13.89
CA ALA A 293 -5.64 -19.28 -13.84
C ALA A 293 -6.39 -18.33 -14.80
N THR A 294 -6.93 -18.91 -15.88
CA THR A 294 -7.57 -18.28 -17.05
C THR A 294 -9.05 -17.91 -16.89
N ASP A 295 -9.66 -17.99 -15.71
CA ASP A 295 -11.03 -17.53 -15.50
C ASP A 295 -11.27 -17.23 -14.00
N GLY A 296 -11.43 -15.95 -13.65
CA GLY A 296 -11.78 -15.48 -12.30
C GLY A 296 -12.42 -14.08 -12.37
N PRO A 297 -13.33 -13.73 -11.44
CA PRO A 297 -14.33 -12.69 -11.67
C PRO A 297 -13.73 -11.29 -11.75
N LYS A 298 -14.22 -10.54 -12.75
CA LYS A 298 -13.95 -9.13 -13.01
C LYS A 298 -14.31 -8.28 -11.78
N ARG A 299 -13.30 -7.83 -11.04
CA ARG A 299 -13.42 -6.65 -10.16
C ARG A 299 -12.82 -5.45 -10.88
N GLY A 300 -13.55 -4.34 -10.88
CA GLY A 300 -13.24 -3.13 -11.65
C GLY A 300 -11.87 -2.55 -11.32
N ALA A 301 -11.26 -1.90 -12.30
CA ALA A 301 -9.88 -1.42 -12.30
C ALA A 301 -9.57 -0.27 -11.29
N ASP A 302 -10.44 -0.03 -10.30
CA ASP A 302 -10.39 1.11 -9.39
C ASP A 302 -10.13 0.76 -7.91
N GLN A 303 -9.97 -0.51 -7.56
CA GLN A 303 -9.68 -0.93 -6.19
C GLN A 303 -8.37 -1.73 -6.11
N TYR A 304 -7.25 -1.01 -6.21
CA TYR A 304 -6.00 -1.49 -5.64
C TYR A 304 -6.10 -1.33 -4.13
N LEU A 305 -6.37 -2.41 -3.39
CA LEU A 305 -6.13 -2.37 -1.95
C LEU A 305 -4.60 -2.41 -1.73
N PRO A 306 -4.04 -1.45 -0.98
CA PRO A 306 -2.61 -1.39 -0.76
C PRO A 306 -2.12 -2.60 0.04
N ASP A 307 -0.86 -2.99 -0.21
CA ASP A 307 -0.04 -3.65 0.81
C ASP A 307 -0.01 -2.74 2.05
N LEU A 308 -0.76 -3.14 3.07
CA LEU A 308 -1.08 -2.36 4.27
C LEU A 308 -0.08 -2.61 5.42
N LEU A 309 0.99 -3.39 5.21
CA LEU A 309 2.02 -3.63 6.23
C LEU A 309 3.45 -3.17 5.88
N GLY A 310 3.65 -2.42 4.80
CA GLY A 310 4.99 -2.01 4.41
C GLY A 310 5.00 -0.71 3.63
N ARG A 311 4.76 0.43 4.29
CA ARG A 311 5.26 1.71 3.73
C ARG A 311 6.76 1.52 3.44
N PRO A 312 7.30 1.91 2.28
CA PRO A 312 8.71 2.23 2.25
C PRO A 312 8.90 3.37 3.25
N LYS A 313 9.47 3.05 4.40
CA LYS A 313 9.83 4.04 5.39
C LYS A 313 11.11 4.71 4.92
N VAL A 314 11.05 6.02 4.76
CA VAL A 314 12.25 6.82 4.53
C VAL A 314 13.05 6.84 5.82
N LYS A 315 14.31 6.44 5.71
CA LYS A 315 15.29 6.58 6.79
C LYS A 315 16.41 7.49 6.32
N ILE A 316 16.54 8.65 6.96
CA ILE A 316 17.69 9.52 6.76
C ILE A 316 18.87 8.90 7.52
N ILE A 317 19.99 8.73 6.82
CA ILE A 317 21.23 8.22 7.39
C ILE A 317 22.37 9.16 7.06
N GLU A 318 23.30 9.31 8.00
CA GLU A 318 24.60 9.91 7.73
C GLU A 318 25.45 8.91 6.95
N SER A 319 26.06 9.37 5.86
CA SER A 319 26.92 8.57 5.00
C SER A 319 28.21 9.34 4.70
N PRO A 320 29.38 8.67 4.65
CA PRO A 320 30.60 9.33 4.17
C PRO A 320 30.42 9.82 2.73
N VAL A 321 31.08 10.93 2.39
CA VAL A 321 31.17 11.39 1.01
C VAL A 321 31.98 10.35 0.21
N PRO A 322 31.43 9.79 -0.86
CA PRO A 322 32.14 8.80 -1.67
C PRO A 322 33.23 9.45 -2.52
N GLU A 323 34.31 8.71 -2.80
CA GLU A 323 35.31 9.07 -3.80
C GLU A 323 34.86 8.57 -5.19
N PRO A 324 34.97 9.39 -6.26
CA PRO A 324 34.62 8.94 -7.59
C PRO A 324 35.69 7.98 -8.13
N ASN A 325 35.27 6.99 -8.91
CA ASN A 325 36.21 6.29 -9.80
C ASN A 325 36.62 7.18 -10.99
N ASP A 326 37.48 6.67 -11.87
CA ASP A 326 38.04 7.44 -12.98
C ASP A 326 36.99 8.04 -13.95
N ASP A 327 35.78 7.47 -14.03
CA ASP A 327 34.74 7.86 -15.00
C ASP A 327 33.50 8.52 -14.34
N GLN A 328 33.58 8.81 -13.03
CA GLN A 328 32.45 9.31 -12.24
C GLN A 328 32.59 10.79 -11.85
N VAL A 329 31.44 11.40 -11.56
CA VAL A 329 31.37 12.73 -10.95
C VAL A 329 30.68 12.66 -9.60
N ILE A 330 31.22 13.37 -8.61
CA ILE A 330 30.55 13.62 -7.34
C ILE A 330 29.77 14.92 -7.46
N ILE A 331 28.48 14.88 -7.16
CA ILE A 331 27.59 16.04 -7.23
C ILE A 331 27.13 16.38 -5.82
N LYS A 332 27.37 17.62 -5.38
CA LYS A 332 26.68 18.20 -4.23
C LYS A 332 25.25 18.49 -4.65
N VAL A 333 24.34 17.57 -4.33
CA VAL A 333 22.93 17.66 -4.69
C VAL A 333 22.30 18.88 -4.01
N VAL A 334 21.63 19.73 -4.80
CA VAL A 334 20.87 20.90 -4.33
C VAL A 334 19.38 20.56 -4.29
N VAL A 335 18.89 19.89 -5.33
CA VAL A 335 17.50 19.43 -5.42
C VAL A 335 17.47 17.99 -5.92
N SER A 336 16.59 17.17 -5.33
CA SER A 336 16.25 15.84 -5.84
C SER A 336 14.78 15.77 -6.27
N GLY A 337 14.49 15.03 -7.34
CA GLY A 337 13.14 14.79 -7.84
C GLY A 337 12.64 13.38 -7.52
N SER A 338 11.33 13.25 -7.31
CA SER A 338 10.68 11.97 -7.02
C SER A 338 10.08 11.30 -8.26
N ASN A 339 9.98 9.96 -8.22
CA ASN A 339 9.40 9.12 -9.25
C ASN A 339 8.53 8.01 -8.64
N PRO A 340 7.57 7.45 -9.39
CA PRO A 340 6.82 6.29 -8.93
C PRO A 340 7.71 5.10 -8.54
N LYS A 341 8.89 4.94 -9.16
CA LYS A 341 9.82 3.86 -8.79
C LYS A 341 10.38 3.99 -7.38
N ASP A 342 10.47 5.20 -6.83
CA ASP A 342 11.09 5.45 -5.53
C ASP A 342 10.26 4.84 -4.38
N TRP A 343 8.94 4.66 -4.58
CA TRP A 343 8.08 3.91 -3.65
C TRP A 343 7.75 2.50 -4.17
N LYS A 344 7.64 2.28 -5.48
CA LYS A 344 7.32 0.95 -6.05
C LYS A 344 8.46 -0.05 -5.86
N VAL A 345 9.71 0.33 -6.14
CA VAL A 345 10.85 -0.59 -6.08
C VAL A 345 11.09 -1.12 -4.67
N PRO A 346 11.17 -0.28 -3.61
CA PRO A 346 11.28 -0.80 -2.25
C PRO A 346 10.20 -1.80 -1.87
N ASN A 347 8.94 -1.56 -2.28
CA ASN A 347 7.83 -2.48 -2.04
C ASN A 347 8.01 -3.81 -2.78
N PHE A 348 8.59 -3.79 -3.98
CA PHE A 348 8.78 -5.01 -4.77
C PHE A 348 9.91 -5.91 -4.26
N ILE A 349 10.96 -5.34 -3.66
CA ILE A 349 12.19 -6.08 -3.35
C ILE A 349 12.47 -6.28 -1.86
N ASP A 350 11.65 -5.67 -0.98
CA ASP A 350 11.75 -5.75 0.49
C ASP A 350 13.19 -5.55 1.02
N LYS A 351 13.87 -4.53 0.50
CA LYS A 351 15.25 -4.18 0.87
C LYS A 351 15.39 -2.68 1.08
N VAL A 352 16.26 -2.31 2.03
CA VAL A 352 16.74 -0.92 2.15
C VAL A 352 17.62 -0.63 0.95
N VAL A 353 17.19 0.32 0.13
CA VAL A 353 17.89 0.78 -1.06
C VAL A 353 17.91 2.30 -1.06
N ASN A 354 19.04 2.88 -1.46
CA ASN A 354 19.10 4.31 -1.72
C ASN A 354 18.27 4.62 -2.97
N GLN A 355 17.40 5.61 -2.88
CA GLN A 355 16.48 6.04 -3.94
C GLN A 355 16.66 7.55 -4.16
N GLY A 356 16.04 8.07 -5.23
CA GLY A 356 16.27 9.43 -5.69
C GLY A 356 17.23 9.43 -6.87
N ASP A 357 16.71 9.07 -8.05
CA ASP A 357 17.53 8.99 -9.26
C ASP A 357 17.59 10.29 -10.04
N ASP A 358 16.72 11.26 -9.74
CA ASP A 358 16.80 12.59 -10.32
C ASP A 358 17.50 13.53 -9.37
N ILE A 359 18.65 14.04 -9.79
CA ILE A 359 19.43 15.00 -9.01
C ILE A 359 19.82 16.22 -9.85
N ALA A 360 19.81 17.38 -9.21
CA ALA A 360 20.34 18.62 -9.75
C ALA A 360 21.23 19.29 -8.69
N GLY A 361 22.44 19.68 -9.07
CA GLY A 361 23.41 20.21 -8.11
C GLY A 361 24.69 20.74 -8.72
N ILE A 362 25.72 20.82 -7.89
CA ILE A 362 27.04 21.35 -8.27
C ILE A 362 28.05 20.22 -8.28
N VAL A 363 28.85 20.10 -9.34
CA VAL A 363 29.98 19.17 -9.39
C VAL A 363 30.95 19.50 -8.25
N HIS A 364 31.20 18.54 -7.38
CA HIS A 364 32.14 18.63 -6.27
C HIS A 364 33.52 18.11 -6.68
N GLN A 365 33.57 16.94 -7.32
CA GLN A 365 34.80 16.24 -7.71
C GLN A 365 34.55 15.43 -8.99
N VAL A 366 35.61 15.14 -9.74
CA VAL A 366 35.57 14.37 -10.99
C VAL A 366 36.69 13.33 -11.01
N GLY A 367 36.42 12.18 -11.63
CA GLY A 367 37.40 11.13 -11.92
C GLY A 367 38.42 11.53 -12.98
N ALA A 368 39.52 10.77 -13.08
CA ALA A 368 40.65 11.08 -13.95
C ALA A 368 40.34 11.10 -15.46
N ASN A 369 39.36 10.32 -15.92
CA ASN A 369 38.94 10.24 -17.32
C ASN A 369 37.80 11.21 -17.66
N VAL A 370 37.23 11.90 -16.66
CA VAL A 370 36.16 12.87 -16.89
C VAL A 370 36.73 14.14 -17.49
N THR A 371 36.32 14.45 -18.72
CA THR A 371 36.84 15.60 -19.48
C THR A 371 35.81 16.72 -19.68
N GLU A 372 34.52 16.42 -19.57
CA GLU A 372 33.44 17.39 -19.84
C GLU A 372 33.04 18.23 -18.62
N PHE A 373 33.38 17.78 -17.41
CA PHE A 373 32.93 18.41 -16.16
C PHE A 373 34.12 18.83 -15.30
N LYS A 374 33.92 19.88 -14.50
CA LYS A 374 34.87 20.31 -13.46
C LYS A 374 34.13 20.76 -12.19
N PRO A 375 34.80 20.76 -11.03
CA PRO A 375 34.24 21.31 -9.80
C PRO A 375 33.65 22.71 -10.00
N GLY A 376 32.44 22.94 -9.47
CA GLY A 376 31.68 24.18 -9.60
C GLY A 376 30.68 24.22 -10.76
N ASP A 377 30.70 23.26 -11.69
CA ASP A 377 29.71 23.19 -12.77
C ASP A 377 28.31 22.87 -12.22
N ARG A 378 27.28 23.54 -12.76
CA ARG A 378 25.87 23.23 -12.48
C ARG A 378 25.43 22.08 -13.37
N VAL A 379 24.95 20.98 -12.78
CA VAL A 379 24.60 19.77 -13.53
C VAL A 379 23.32 19.12 -13.01
N PHE A 380 22.61 18.42 -13.91
CA PHE A 380 21.58 17.46 -13.57
C PHE A 380 22.00 16.07 -14.04
N ALA A 381 21.59 15.04 -13.32
CA ALA A 381 22.02 13.67 -13.60
C ALA A 381 20.94 12.64 -13.27
N PHE A 382 21.01 11.51 -13.99
CA PHE A 382 20.32 10.28 -13.63
C PHE A 382 21.29 9.42 -12.81
N HIS A 383 20.92 9.16 -11.56
CA HIS A 383 21.80 8.75 -10.45
C HIS A 383 21.72 7.25 -10.13
N GLU A 384 22.86 6.66 -9.72
CA GLU A 384 22.99 5.25 -9.30
C GLU A 384 23.81 5.10 -7.98
N MET A 385 23.65 6.03 -7.01
CA MET A 385 24.54 6.25 -5.83
C MET A 385 25.88 6.94 -6.11
N LEU A 386 26.36 6.90 -7.36
CA LEU A 386 27.38 7.78 -7.94
C LEU A 386 26.96 8.05 -9.39
N ALA A 387 27.00 9.29 -9.86
CA ALA A 387 26.56 9.60 -11.22
C ALA A 387 27.69 9.29 -12.22
N PRO A 388 27.49 8.34 -13.15
CA PRO A 388 28.40 8.22 -14.28
C PRO A 388 28.44 9.54 -15.05
N ALA A 389 29.62 9.94 -15.54
CA ALA A 389 29.74 11.16 -16.33
C ALA A 389 28.82 11.13 -17.57
N HIS A 390 28.52 9.94 -18.11
CA HIS A 390 27.67 9.79 -19.29
C HIS A 390 26.17 9.98 -19.02
N THR A 391 25.70 9.91 -17.77
CA THR A 391 24.31 10.27 -17.40
C THR A 391 24.24 11.56 -16.58
N THR A 392 25.19 12.48 -16.80
CA THR A 392 25.22 13.84 -16.23
C THR A 392 25.25 14.89 -17.33
N ALA A 393 24.53 16.01 -17.23
CA ALA A 393 24.61 17.12 -18.20
C ALA A 393 24.57 18.50 -17.52
N HIS A 394 25.13 19.53 -18.17
CA HIS A 394 25.11 20.89 -17.64
C HIS A 394 23.69 21.47 -17.59
N ILE A 395 23.38 22.18 -16.52
CA ILE A 395 22.15 22.98 -16.40
C ILE A 395 22.37 24.33 -17.07
N PRO A 396 21.57 24.71 -18.09
CA PRO A 396 21.64 26.05 -18.68
C PRO A 396 21.42 27.16 -17.65
N LYS A 397 21.98 28.34 -17.90
CA LYS A 397 21.86 29.49 -16.98
C LYS A 397 20.41 29.90 -16.71
N SER A 398 19.51 29.69 -17.67
CA SER A 398 18.09 30.02 -17.59
C SER A 398 17.25 29.00 -16.84
N THR A 399 17.78 27.82 -16.51
CA THR A 399 17.04 26.72 -15.87
C THR A 399 17.42 26.63 -14.39
N THR A 400 16.43 26.51 -13.50
CA THR A 400 16.67 26.35 -12.06
C THR A 400 17.09 24.91 -11.70
N PHE A 401 17.52 24.68 -10.46
CA PHE A 401 17.81 23.31 -10.01
C PHE A 401 16.54 22.48 -9.87
N GLU A 402 15.45 23.08 -9.40
CA GLU A 402 14.14 22.45 -9.28
C GLU A 402 13.61 21.98 -10.63
N GLU A 403 13.64 22.86 -11.63
CA GLU A 403 13.27 22.52 -13.00
C GLU A 403 14.13 21.36 -13.53
N ALA A 404 15.45 21.44 -13.35
CA ALA A 404 16.36 20.42 -13.85
C ALA A 404 16.18 19.05 -13.17
N ALA A 405 15.83 19.02 -11.88
CA ALA A 405 15.55 17.80 -11.12
C ALA A 405 14.25 17.08 -11.56
N THR A 406 13.46 17.66 -12.46
CA THR A 406 12.26 16.98 -13.00
C THR A 406 12.54 16.10 -14.22
N ILE A 407 13.76 16.13 -14.76
CA ILE A 407 14.07 15.68 -16.12
C ILE A 407 14.68 14.27 -16.19
N PRO A 408 15.83 13.99 -15.54
CA PRO A 408 16.73 12.90 -15.94
C PRO A 408 16.06 11.53 -16.20
N LEU A 409 15.47 10.90 -15.18
CA LEU A 409 14.87 9.57 -15.25
C LEU A 409 13.73 9.54 -16.26
N ALA A 410 12.77 10.46 -16.13
CA ALA A 410 11.55 10.43 -16.90
C ALA A 410 11.80 10.72 -18.40
N ALA A 411 12.69 11.69 -18.70
CA ALA A 411 13.05 12.03 -20.06
C ALA A 411 13.92 10.94 -20.72
N LEU A 412 14.84 10.30 -19.98
CA LEU A 412 15.59 9.15 -20.47
C LEU A 412 14.67 7.94 -20.70
N THR A 413 13.69 7.70 -19.82
CA THR A 413 12.68 6.66 -20.03
C THR A 413 11.91 6.88 -21.34
N ALA A 414 11.52 8.13 -21.62
CA ALA A 414 10.88 8.49 -22.88
C ALA A 414 11.78 8.19 -24.09
N ALA A 415 13.07 8.56 -24.03
CA ALA A 415 14.03 8.29 -25.11
C ALA A 415 14.29 6.77 -25.32
N CYS A 416 14.49 6.02 -24.24
CA CYS A 416 14.66 4.56 -24.28
C CYS A 416 13.46 3.87 -24.96
N GLY A 417 12.24 4.26 -24.61
CA GLY A 417 11.06 3.65 -25.21
C GLY A 417 10.86 4.06 -26.68
N LEU A 418 10.95 5.36 -27.00
CA LEU A 418 10.74 5.83 -28.38
C LEU A 418 11.81 5.32 -29.34
N VAL A 419 13.07 5.43 -28.96
CA VAL A 419 14.19 5.16 -29.88
C VAL A 419 14.76 3.78 -29.64
N GLY A 420 14.99 3.40 -28.39
CA GLY A 420 15.58 2.10 -28.06
C GLY A 420 14.63 0.92 -28.26
N LYS A 421 13.31 1.09 -28.06
CA LYS A 421 12.33 0.00 -28.16
C LYS A 421 11.44 0.07 -29.41
N LEU A 422 10.94 1.26 -29.75
CA LEU A 422 10.06 1.41 -30.91
C LEU A 422 10.79 1.67 -32.23
N ASP A 423 12.10 1.95 -32.20
CA ASP A 423 12.94 2.33 -33.35
C ASP A 423 12.39 3.56 -34.11
N LEU A 424 11.78 4.50 -33.40
CA LEU A 424 11.18 5.69 -34.03
C LEU A 424 12.23 6.76 -34.39
N PRO A 425 11.91 7.65 -35.36
CA PRO A 425 12.81 8.72 -35.76
C PRO A 425 13.33 9.57 -34.60
N GLN A 426 14.60 9.92 -34.67
CA GLN A 426 15.26 10.73 -33.66
C GLN A 426 15.07 12.23 -33.98
N PRO A 427 15.13 13.11 -32.97
CA PRO A 427 14.96 14.56 -33.15
C PRO A 427 15.83 15.24 -34.21
N TRP A 428 17.03 14.72 -34.48
CA TRP A 428 17.97 15.24 -35.49
C TRP A 428 17.86 14.54 -36.86
N ALA A 429 16.99 13.55 -36.98
CA ALA A 429 16.59 12.93 -38.23
C ALA A 429 15.05 12.80 -38.28
N PRO A 430 14.31 13.93 -38.34
CA PRO A 430 12.85 13.92 -38.19
C PRO A 430 12.14 13.08 -39.25
N ALA A 431 10.97 12.56 -38.89
CA ALA A 431 10.08 11.85 -39.80
C ALA A 431 9.71 12.73 -41.00
N LYS A 432 9.78 12.14 -42.20
CA LYS A 432 9.40 12.79 -43.46
C LYS A 432 7.94 12.51 -43.84
N GLU A 433 7.42 11.39 -43.38
CA GLU A 433 6.06 10.93 -43.61
C GLU A 433 5.32 10.83 -42.27
N PRO A 434 3.99 10.91 -42.25
CA PRO A 434 3.19 10.73 -41.04
C PRO A 434 3.44 9.36 -40.38
N ILE A 435 3.58 9.37 -39.06
CA ILE A 435 3.71 8.19 -38.21
C ILE A 435 2.72 8.38 -37.04
N PRO A 436 1.52 7.80 -37.12
CA PRO A 436 0.59 7.79 -35.99
C PRO A 436 1.24 7.14 -34.77
N LEU A 437 1.24 7.87 -33.65
CA LEU A 437 1.76 7.39 -32.37
C LEU A 437 0.70 7.58 -31.29
N VAL A 438 0.30 6.48 -30.66
CA VAL A 438 -0.57 6.53 -29.48
C VAL A 438 0.29 6.66 -28.23
N ILE A 439 0.03 7.67 -27.40
CA ILE A 439 0.72 7.88 -26.11
C ILE A 439 -0.30 7.76 -24.99
N TYR A 440 -0.29 6.64 -24.27
CA TYR A 440 -1.17 6.45 -23.11
C TYR A 440 -0.51 7.04 -21.85
N GLY A 441 -1.27 7.86 -21.11
CA GLY A 441 -0.72 8.58 -19.97
C GLY A 441 0.11 9.78 -20.39
N ALA A 442 -0.28 10.49 -21.45
CA ALA A 442 0.50 11.57 -22.06
C ALA A 442 0.80 12.76 -21.13
N ALA A 443 0.02 12.93 -20.05
CA ALA A 443 0.26 13.95 -19.02
C ALA A 443 1.14 13.47 -17.85
N SER A 444 1.59 12.20 -17.86
CA SER A 444 2.44 11.65 -16.80
C SER A 444 3.87 12.18 -16.86
N ALA A 445 4.67 11.87 -15.83
CA ALA A 445 6.10 12.18 -15.76
C ALA A 445 6.85 11.82 -17.05
N VAL A 446 6.67 10.59 -17.51
CA VAL A 446 7.29 10.06 -18.73
C VAL A 446 6.55 10.56 -19.97
N GLY A 447 5.21 10.51 -19.95
CA GLY A 447 4.38 10.76 -21.13
C GLY A 447 4.59 12.12 -21.76
N ILE A 448 4.79 13.18 -20.96
CA ILE A 448 5.00 14.52 -21.54
C ILE A 448 6.33 14.63 -22.28
N TYR A 449 7.37 13.92 -21.84
CA TYR A 449 8.65 13.90 -22.53
C TYR A 449 8.57 13.06 -23.81
N VAL A 450 7.73 12.02 -23.84
CA VAL A 450 7.39 11.29 -25.09
C VAL A 450 6.72 12.26 -26.08
N VAL A 451 5.76 13.07 -25.63
CA VAL A 451 5.11 14.10 -26.47
C VAL A 451 6.14 15.09 -27.02
N GLN A 452 6.98 15.68 -26.17
CA GLN A 452 7.99 16.66 -26.59
C GLN A 452 8.99 16.08 -27.60
N LEU A 453 9.45 14.84 -27.39
CA LEU A 453 10.35 14.15 -28.30
C LEU A 453 9.68 13.80 -29.63
N ALA A 454 8.43 13.32 -29.61
CA ALA A 454 7.65 13.03 -30.81
C ALA A 454 7.45 14.29 -31.66
N LEU A 455 7.07 15.41 -31.04
CA LEU A 455 6.95 16.71 -31.71
C LEU A 455 8.27 17.13 -32.36
N ARG A 456 9.39 16.99 -31.63
CA ARG A 456 10.71 17.36 -32.14
C ARG A 456 11.17 16.46 -33.28
N ALA A 457 10.79 15.19 -33.25
CA ALA A 457 11.05 14.21 -34.31
C ALA A 457 10.02 14.29 -35.47
N ASN A 458 9.09 15.25 -35.45
CA ASN A 458 8.01 15.41 -36.44
C ASN A 458 7.13 14.15 -36.59
N ILE A 459 6.94 13.40 -35.50
CA ILE A 459 6.07 12.21 -35.44
C ILE A 459 4.64 12.68 -35.20
N HIS A 460 3.78 12.50 -36.19
CA HIS A 460 2.39 12.92 -36.18
C HIS A 460 1.50 11.95 -36.99
N PRO A 461 0.21 11.79 -36.65
CA PRO A 461 -0.49 12.41 -35.52
C PRO A 461 -0.09 11.79 -34.17
N ILE A 462 0.03 12.64 -33.15
CA ILE A 462 0.11 12.24 -31.75
C ILE A 462 -1.30 12.04 -31.22
N ILE A 463 -1.64 10.79 -30.88
CA ILE A 463 -2.92 10.43 -30.26
C ILE A 463 -2.67 10.26 -28.76
N ALA A 464 -2.83 11.33 -28.00
CA ALA A 464 -2.53 11.37 -26.59
C ALA A 464 -3.74 10.93 -25.76
N VAL A 465 -3.55 10.04 -24.79
CA VAL A 465 -4.58 9.68 -23.80
C VAL A 465 -4.24 10.32 -22.46
N ALA A 466 -5.09 11.22 -21.97
CA ALA A 466 -4.88 11.97 -20.73
C ALA A 466 -6.22 12.46 -20.14
N GLY A 467 -6.34 12.45 -18.80
CA GLY A 467 -7.58 12.80 -18.10
C GLY A 467 -7.60 14.26 -17.60
N LYS A 468 -7.57 14.43 -16.27
CA LYS A 468 -7.68 15.73 -15.59
C LYS A 468 -6.66 16.78 -16.07
N SER A 469 -5.45 16.35 -16.42
CA SER A 469 -4.36 17.22 -16.87
C SER A 469 -4.21 17.30 -18.40
N GLN A 470 -5.26 16.99 -19.16
CA GLN A 470 -5.22 17.03 -20.63
C GLN A 470 -4.81 18.40 -21.20
N ASP A 471 -5.16 19.51 -20.55
CA ASP A 471 -4.82 20.85 -21.04
C ASP A 471 -3.30 21.12 -20.98
N HIS A 472 -2.59 20.46 -20.07
CA HIS A 472 -1.13 20.46 -20.08
C HIS A 472 -0.59 19.85 -21.38
N VAL A 473 -1.14 18.70 -21.81
CA VAL A 473 -0.75 18.06 -23.08
C VAL A 473 -1.12 18.92 -24.29
N LYS A 474 -2.33 19.51 -24.28
CA LYS A 474 -2.80 20.42 -25.34
C LYS A 474 -1.90 21.65 -25.52
N SER A 475 -1.18 22.07 -24.49
CA SER A 475 -0.22 23.18 -24.59
C SER A 475 1.04 22.86 -25.41
N PHE A 476 1.28 21.59 -25.75
CA PHE A 476 2.42 21.14 -26.55
C PHE A 476 2.05 20.71 -27.97
N ILE A 477 0.97 19.93 -28.11
CA ILE A 477 0.63 19.29 -29.39
C ILE A 477 0.12 20.27 -30.45
N ASP A 478 0.17 19.85 -31.72
CA ASP A 478 -0.24 20.65 -32.88
C ASP A 478 -1.47 20.02 -33.57
N PRO A 479 -2.70 20.50 -33.28
CA PRO A 479 -3.91 19.97 -33.89
C PRO A 479 -3.93 20.06 -35.43
N SER A 480 -3.16 20.98 -36.03
CA SER A 480 -3.09 21.10 -37.49
C SER A 480 -2.40 19.91 -38.15
N LYS A 481 -1.64 19.12 -37.38
CA LYS A 481 -1.01 17.87 -37.82
C LYS A 481 -1.80 16.61 -37.46
N GLY A 482 -3.04 16.80 -37.00
CA GLY A 482 -3.92 15.71 -36.58
C GLY A 482 -3.68 15.24 -35.14
N ASP A 483 -2.83 15.95 -34.38
CA ASP A 483 -2.64 15.63 -32.96
C ASP A 483 -3.93 15.85 -32.17
N THR A 484 -4.20 14.98 -31.22
CA THR A 484 -5.43 15.04 -30.43
C THR A 484 -5.24 14.47 -29.04
N VAL A 485 -6.16 14.83 -28.13
CA VAL A 485 -6.24 14.26 -26.79
C VAL A 485 -7.56 13.52 -26.62
N ILE A 486 -7.48 12.32 -26.03
CA ILE A 486 -8.60 11.46 -25.65
C ILE A 486 -8.63 11.37 -24.12
N ASP A 487 -9.80 11.60 -23.54
CA ASP A 487 -9.99 11.54 -22.11
C ASP A 487 -10.27 10.10 -21.66
N TYR A 488 -9.40 9.53 -20.83
CA TYR A 488 -9.63 8.16 -20.33
C TYR A 488 -10.77 8.06 -19.34
N ARG A 489 -11.24 9.19 -18.77
CA ARG A 489 -12.35 9.21 -17.80
C ARG A 489 -13.69 8.91 -18.44
N ASP A 490 -13.78 8.93 -19.77
CA ASP A 490 -14.96 8.55 -20.54
C ASP A 490 -15.16 7.02 -20.62
N GLY A 491 -14.22 6.23 -20.06
CA GLY A 491 -14.28 4.78 -19.99
C GLY A 491 -13.50 4.08 -21.11
N ASP A 492 -13.16 2.81 -20.87
CA ASP A 492 -12.27 2.01 -21.72
C ASP A 492 -12.73 1.93 -23.19
N ASP A 493 -14.01 1.64 -23.43
CA ASP A 493 -14.55 1.53 -24.78
C ASP A 493 -14.50 2.87 -25.52
N ALA A 494 -14.77 3.98 -24.83
CA ALA A 494 -14.68 5.31 -25.40
C ALA A 494 -13.23 5.67 -25.77
N VAL A 495 -12.26 5.23 -24.97
CA VAL A 495 -10.83 5.38 -25.29
C VAL A 495 -10.46 4.61 -26.54
N VAL A 496 -10.82 3.32 -26.62
CA VAL A 496 -10.52 2.46 -27.77
C VAL A 496 -11.09 3.05 -29.05
N GLU A 497 -12.37 3.43 -29.04
CA GLU A 497 -13.03 4.01 -30.21
C GLU A 497 -12.52 5.42 -30.52
N GLY A 498 -12.14 6.20 -29.51
CA GLY A 498 -11.47 7.47 -29.65
C GLY A 498 -10.14 7.34 -30.40
N ILE A 499 -9.32 6.35 -30.03
CA ILE A 499 -8.02 6.09 -30.65
C ILE A 499 -8.20 5.69 -32.12
N LYS A 500 -9.12 4.76 -32.40
CA LYS A 500 -9.42 4.32 -33.77
C LYS A 500 -9.96 5.45 -34.65
N ARG A 501 -10.84 6.30 -34.09
CA ARG A 501 -11.37 7.48 -34.79
C ARG A 501 -10.27 8.49 -35.10
N ALA A 502 -9.39 8.76 -34.14
CA ALA A 502 -8.25 9.65 -34.33
C ALA A 502 -7.26 9.15 -35.39
N ALA A 503 -7.14 7.83 -35.57
CA ALA A 503 -6.30 7.23 -36.61
C ALA A 503 -6.79 7.53 -38.04
N GLN A 504 -8.06 7.93 -38.23
CA GLN A 504 -8.65 8.24 -39.54
C GLN A 504 -8.41 7.14 -40.60
N GLY A 505 -8.45 5.87 -40.18
CA GLY A 505 -8.23 4.71 -41.06
C GLY A 505 -6.76 4.37 -41.33
N GLN A 506 -5.80 5.11 -40.77
CA GLN A 506 -4.38 4.76 -40.82
C GLN A 506 -4.06 3.57 -39.90
N LYS A 507 -3.03 2.80 -40.25
CA LYS A 507 -2.56 1.72 -39.38
C LYS A 507 -1.86 2.31 -38.15
N LEU A 508 -2.34 1.95 -36.97
CA LEU A 508 -1.69 2.28 -35.70
C LEU A 508 -0.64 1.21 -35.37
N LEU A 509 0.59 1.45 -35.81
CA LEU A 509 1.70 0.50 -35.69
C LEU A 509 2.57 0.74 -34.44
N TYR A 510 2.40 1.86 -33.74
CA TYR A 510 3.25 2.26 -32.62
C TYR A 510 2.42 2.82 -31.46
N ALA A 511 2.74 2.35 -30.26
CA ALA A 511 2.22 2.93 -29.03
C ALA A 511 3.28 2.98 -27.92
N TYR A 512 3.17 4.03 -27.11
CA TYR A 512 3.93 4.20 -25.89
C TYR A 512 2.95 4.24 -24.72
N ASP A 513 3.05 3.28 -23.81
CA ASP A 513 2.31 3.28 -22.55
C ASP A 513 3.20 3.79 -21.42
N ALA A 514 3.00 5.06 -21.06
CA ALA A 514 3.80 5.77 -20.05
C ALA A 514 3.28 5.57 -18.62
N VAL A 515 2.33 4.64 -18.41
CA VAL A 515 1.78 4.29 -17.09
C VAL A 515 1.74 2.78 -16.86
N SER A 516 1.24 2.01 -17.83
CA SER A 516 1.15 0.53 -17.80
C SER A 516 0.32 -0.01 -16.63
N GLU A 517 -0.73 0.72 -16.26
CA GLU A 517 -1.63 0.40 -15.14
C GLU A 517 -3.09 0.65 -15.57
N LYS A 518 -4.05 0.16 -14.79
CA LYS A 518 -5.48 0.44 -14.98
C LYS A 518 -5.99 0.11 -16.40
N GLY A 519 -5.54 -1.01 -16.96
CA GLY A 519 -6.00 -1.47 -18.27
C GLY A 519 -5.48 -0.66 -19.47
N SER A 520 -4.54 0.28 -19.29
CA SER A 520 -3.99 1.11 -20.38
C SER A 520 -3.52 0.27 -21.57
N TYR A 521 -2.73 -0.76 -21.33
CA TYR A 521 -2.18 -1.65 -22.35
C TYR A 521 -3.25 -2.55 -23.01
N THR A 522 -4.29 -2.96 -22.28
CA THR A 522 -5.42 -3.69 -22.88
C THR A 522 -6.23 -2.81 -23.85
N ASN A 523 -6.43 -1.54 -23.50
CA ASN A 523 -7.08 -0.57 -24.39
C ASN A 523 -6.24 -0.31 -25.64
N LEU A 524 -4.92 -0.21 -25.49
CA LEU A 524 -4.00 -0.11 -26.62
C LEU A 524 -4.09 -1.35 -27.51
N ALA A 525 -4.07 -2.56 -26.95
CA ALA A 525 -4.15 -3.80 -27.74
C ALA A 525 -5.44 -3.91 -28.56
N LYS A 526 -6.58 -3.45 -28.02
CA LYS A 526 -7.86 -3.40 -28.74
C LYS A 526 -7.89 -2.37 -29.89
N ALA A 527 -7.07 -1.33 -29.80
CA ALA A 527 -7.06 -0.22 -30.76
C ALA A 527 -5.98 -0.36 -31.84
N LEU A 528 -4.84 -0.95 -31.49
CA LEU A 528 -3.68 -1.06 -32.36
C LEU A 528 -3.88 -2.07 -33.50
N THR A 529 -3.11 -1.89 -34.57
CA THR A 529 -3.08 -2.86 -35.68
C THR A 529 -2.34 -4.13 -35.22
N PRO A 530 -2.81 -5.35 -35.56
CA PRO A 530 -2.06 -6.57 -35.29
C PRO A 530 -0.62 -6.49 -35.83
N GLY A 531 0.34 -6.89 -35.01
CA GLY A 531 1.78 -6.75 -35.26
C GLY A 531 2.36 -5.37 -34.92
N ALA A 532 1.57 -4.46 -34.32
CA ALA A 532 2.09 -3.18 -33.83
C ALA A 532 3.14 -3.39 -32.73
N LYS A 533 4.04 -2.41 -32.59
CA LYS A 533 4.98 -2.32 -31.48
C LYS A 533 4.38 -1.48 -30.36
N LEU A 534 4.39 -2.02 -29.14
CA LEU A 534 3.99 -1.34 -27.92
C LEU A 534 5.18 -1.33 -26.96
N THR A 535 5.50 -0.18 -26.38
CA THR A 535 6.41 -0.15 -25.23
C THR A 535 5.69 0.22 -23.94
N THR A 536 6.05 -0.44 -22.84
CA THR A 536 5.44 -0.29 -21.52
C THR A 536 6.49 0.03 -20.47
N VAL A 537 6.11 0.79 -19.44
CA VAL A 537 7.00 1.15 -18.31
C VAL A 537 6.89 0.18 -17.13
N LEU A 538 5.88 -0.69 -17.12
CA LEU A 538 5.73 -1.81 -16.18
C LEU A 538 5.60 -3.14 -16.92
N PRO A 539 5.82 -4.29 -16.23
CA PRO A 539 5.51 -5.59 -16.79
C PRO A 539 4.04 -5.69 -17.21
N VAL A 540 3.79 -6.26 -18.38
CA VAL A 540 2.46 -6.61 -18.87
C VAL A 540 2.47 -8.06 -19.31
N LYS A 541 1.31 -8.72 -19.28
CA LYS A 541 1.19 -10.10 -19.73
C LYS A 541 0.89 -10.17 -21.22
N ASP A 542 1.47 -11.14 -21.91
CA ASP A 542 1.26 -11.32 -23.35
C ASP A 542 -0.22 -11.61 -23.70
N GLU A 543 -0.94 -12.28 -22.81
CA GLU A 543 -2.38 -12.60 -22.97
C GLU A 543 -3.27 -11.35 -23.00
N ASP A 544 -2.87 -10.27 -22.33
CA ASP A 544 -3.61 -9.02 -22.25
C ASP A 544 -3.45 -8.15 -23.51
N VAL A 545 -2.44 -8.45 -24.33
CA VAL A 545 -2.03 -7.68 -25.50
C VAL A 545 -1.90 -8.56 -26.75
N PRO A 546 -2.93 -9.36 -27.08
CA PRO A 546 -2.84 -10.39 -28.10
C PRO A 546 -2.50 -9.80 -29.47
N GLY A 547 -1.50 -10.39 -30.13
CA GLY A 547 -1.08 -9.97 -31.46
C GLY A 547 -0.30 -8.65 -31.50
N ILE A 548 0.15 -8.13 -30.36
CA ILE A 548 0.99 -6.93 -30.27
C ILE A 548 2.41 -7.33 -29.84
N HIS A 549 3.43 -6.71 -30.43
CA HIS A 549 4.82 -6.90 -30.02
C HIS A 549 5.17 -5.95 -28.89
N VAL A 550 5.26 -6.46 -27.67
CA VAL A 550 5.52 -5.63 -26.49
C VAL A 550 6.99 -5.62 -26.10
N PHE A 551 7.49 -4.41 -25.80
CA PHE A 551 8.84 -4.16 -25.31
C PHE A 551 8.77 -3.43 -23.97
N LYS A 552 9.25 -4.07 -22.90
CA LYS A 552 9.39 -3.39 -21.61
C LYS A 552 10.53 -2.36 -21.68
N THR A 553 10.21 -1.09 -21.43
CA THR A 553 11.21 -0.04 -21.25
C THR A 553 11.81 -0.13 -19.85
N MET A 554 13.13 -0.12 -19.77
CA MET A 554 13.89 -0.17 -18.52
C MET A 554 14.95 0.92 -18.56
N VAL A 555 14.69 2.08 -17.97
CA VAL A 555 15.62 3.23 -18.03
C VAL A 555 17.01 2.93 -17.47
N GLY A 556 17.12 1.98 -16.53
CA GLY A 556 18.43 1.52 -16.03
C GLY A 556 19.34 0.93 -17.12
N SER A 557 18.83 0.59 -18.30
CA SER A 557 19.63 0.19 -19.45
C SER A 557 20.70 1.21 -19.82
N VAL A 558 20.49 2.51 -19.57
CA VAL A 558 21.47 3.57 -19.85
C VAL A 558 22.70 3.53 -18.94
N HIS A 559 22.65 2.73 -17.87
CA HIS A 559 23.82 2.42 -17.04
C HIS A 559 24.51 1.12 -17.47
N ASP A 560 23.92 0.38 -18.41
CA ASP A 560 24.42 -0.91 -18.89
C ASP A 560 24.61 -0.93 -20.41
N TYR A 561 23.63 -1.41 -21.18
CA TYR A 561 23.77 -1.66 -22.61
C TYR A 561 23.26 -0.51 -23.52
N GLU A 562 22.60 0.51 -22.98
CA GLU A 562 22.12 1.72 -23.70
C GLU A 562 22.89 2.99 -23.29
N LYS A 563 24.16 2.86 -22.86
CA LYS A 563 25.00 3.98 -22.37
C LYS A 563 25.12 5.14 -23.34
N ASP A 564 25.33 4.87 -24.62
CA ASP A 564 25.46 5.91 -25.65
C ASP A 564 24.15 6.67 -25.87
N LEU A 565 23.00 5.97 -25.74
CA LEU A 565 21.69 6.62 -25.80
C LEU A 565 21.55 7.58 -24.62
N GLY A 566 21.86 7.13 -23.40
CA GLY A 566 21.87 7.97 -22.21
C GLY A 566 22.77 9.20 -22.35
N PHE A 567 23.99 8.99 -22.84
CA PHE A 567 24.96 10.05 -23.13
C PHE A 567 24.38 11.11 -24.06
N VAL A 568 23.96 10.70 -25.25
CA VAL A 568 23.49 11.63 -26.29
C VAL A 568 22.24 12.37 -25.84
N TYR A 569 21.23 11.66 -25.31
CA TYR A 569 19.95 12.28 -25.00
C TYR A 569 20.04 13.26 -23.84
N LEU A 570 20.84 12.99 -22.81
CA LEU A 570 20.93 13.93 -21.69
C LEU A 570 21.60 15.26 -22.10
N ARG A 571 22.62 15.23 -22.96
CA ARG A 571 23.19 16.45 -23.57
C ARG A 571 22.18 17.12 -24.51
N TYR A 572 21.41 16.33 -25.24
CA TYR A 572 20.39 16.87 -26.14
C TYR A 572 19.26 17.57 -25.39
N PHE A 573 18.84 17.05 -24.22
CA PHE A 573 17.90 17.72 -23.34
C PHE A 573 18.47 19.02 -22.77
N ALA A 574 19.73 19.02 -22.31
CA ALA A 574 20.40 20.24 -21.87
C ALA A 574 20.44 21.31 -22.98
N LYS A 575 20.78 20.89 -24.20
CA LYS A 575 20.69 21.77 -25.38
C LYS A 575 19.26 22.24 -25.63
N GLY A 576 18.26 21.38 -25.47
CA GLY A 576 16.86 21.74 -25.68
C GLY A 576 16.31 22.73 -24.67
N LEU A 577 16.75 22.64 -23.41
CA LEU A 577 16.49 23.64 -22.39
C LEU A 577 17.13 24.99 -22.77
N GLN A 578 18.38 24.96 -23.26
CA GLN A 578 19.08 26.16 -23.70
C GLN A 578 18.42 26.83 -24.91
N ASP A 579 17.97 26.03 -25.88
CA ASP A 579 17.31 26.50 -27.10
C ASP A 579 15.82 26.85 -26.87
N GLY A 580 15.24 26.43 -25.73
CA GLY A 580 13.85 26.70 -25.33
C GLY A 580 12.79 25.78 -25.96
N TRP A 581 13.18 24.74 -26.71
CA TRP A 581 12.21 23.79 -27.28
C TRP A 581 11.82 22.67 -26.31
N PHE A 582 12.72 22.33 -25.38
CA PHE A 582 12.48 21.32 -24.35
C PHE A 582 12.13 22.03 -23.04
N LYS A 583 11.05 21.59 -22.40
CA LYS A 583 10.53 22.18 -21.16
C LYS A 583 10.58 21.16 -20.02
N PRO A 584 11.03 21.57 -18.82
CA PRO A 584 10.90 20.77 -17.61
C PRO A 584 9.42 20.56 -17.28
N GLN A 585 9.13 19.55 -16.45
CA GLN A 585 7.79 19.40 -15.92
C GLN A 585 7.48 20.49 -14.88
N PRO A 586 6.20 20.87 -14.74
CA PRO A 586 5.74 21.55 -13.53
C PRO A 586 6.15 20.75 -12.30
N HIS A 587 6.50 21.44 -11.22
CA HIS A 587 6.92 20.81 -9.98
C HIS A 587 6.31 21.47 -8.76
N GLU A 588 6.28 20.72 -7.69
CA GLU A 588 5.92 21.19 -6.36
C GLU A 588 7.07 20.86 -5.41
N ILE A 589 7.47 21.87 -4.64
CA ILE A 589 8.51 21.70 -3.61
C ILE A 589 7.84 21.16 -2.37
N VAL A 590 8.22 19.96 -1.96
CA VAL A 590 7.74 19.39 -0.70
C VAL A 590 8.55 20.00 0.44
N PRO A 591 7.90 20.59 1.47
CA PRO A 591 8.59 21.24 2.58
C PRO A 591 9.48 20.27 3.39
N GLY A 592 10.52 20.82 4.03
CA GLY A 592 11.35 20.09 5.01
C GLY A 592 12.54 19.31 4.44
N GLY A 593 12.87 19.51 3.16
CA GLY A 593 14.01 18.89 2.51
C GLY A 593 13.96 17.36 2.56
N LEU A 594 15.02 16.72 3.07
CA LEU A 594 15.05 15.26 3.23
C LEU A 594 13.93 14.75 4.16
N ASN A 595 13.51 15.54 5.16
CA ASN A 595 12.40 15.16 6.06
C ASN A 595 11.04 15.13 5.35
N GLY A 596 10.91 15.81 4.21
CA GLY A 596 9.70 15.82 3.38
C GLY A 596 9.57 14.63 2.43
N ILE A 597 10.61 13.79 2.28
CA ILE A 597 10.61 12.71 1.28
C ILE A 597 9.47 11.73 1.51
N GLN A 598 9.20 11.33 2.77
CA GLN A 598 8.12 10.40 3.08
C GLN A 598 6.78 10.93 2.57
N THR A 599 6.46 12.20 2.86
CA THR A 599 5.24 12.86 2.40
C THR A 599 5.15 12.90 0.88
N GLY A 600 6.25 13.21 0.19
CA GLY A 600 6.28 13.22 -1.28
C GLY A 600 6.02 11.84 -1.88
N LEU A 601 6.62 10.78 -1.32
CA LEU A 601 6.40 9.40 -1.76
C LEU A 601 4.97 8.93 -1.48
N ASP A 602 4.42 9.25 -0.31
CA ASP A 602 3.03 8.93 0.04
C ASP A 602 2.05 9.65 -0.90
N ASN A 603 2.31 10.91 -1.23
CA ASN A 603 1.50 11.66 -2.19
C ASN A 603 1.56 11.06 -3.61
N LEU A 604 2.73 10.57 -4.05
CA LEU A 604 2.86 9.85 -5.32
C LEU A 604 2.07 8.53 -5.31
N LYS A 605 2.23 7.73 -4.25
CA LYS A 605 1.55 6.44 -4.09
C LYS A 605 0.03 6.58 -4.16
N HIS A 606 -0.51 7.61 -3.50
CA HIS A 606 -1.95 7.90 -3.50
C HIS A 606 -2.44 8.67 -4.73
N GLY A 607 -1.61 8.83 -5.78
CA GLY A 607 -2.02 9.47 -7.02
C GLY A 607 -2.36 10.96 -6.90
N LYS A 608 -1.84 11.66 -5.88
CA LYS A 608 -2.11 13.09 -5.66
C LYS A 608 -1.36 14.00 -6.65
N ALA A 609 -0.27 13.50 -7.26
CA ALA A 609 0.47 14.23 -8.28
C ALA A 609 -0.35 14.33 -9.59
N ASN A 610 -0.70 15.55 -9.98
CA ASN A 610 -1.47 15.83 -11.19
C ASN A 610 -0.65 16.67 -12.17
N ALA A 611 0.05 16.03 -13.11
CA ALA A 611 0.98 16.68 -14.06
C ALA A 611 2.03 17.57 -13.39
N ILE A 612 2.41 17.20 -12.17
CA ILE A 612 3.51 17.79 -11.42
C ILE A 612 4.48 16.68 -11.02
N LYS A 613 5.71 17.07 -10.73
CA LYS A 613 6.70 16.24 -10.04
C LYS A 613 7.03 16.84 -8.68
N TYR A 614 7.02 16.03 -7.62
CA TYR A 614 7.51 16.51 -6.33
C TYR A 614 9.03 16.57 -6.33
N VAL A 615 9.56 17.67 -5.80
CA VAL A 615 11.00 17.91 -5.65
C VAL A 615 11.32 18.30 -4.21
N PHE A 616 12.54 18.00 -3.78
CA PHE A 616 13.03 18.21 -2.42
C PHE A 616 14.30 19.05 -2.46
N ARG A 617 14.30 20.21 -1.81
CA ARG A 617 15.50 21.04 -1.63
C ARG A 617 16.31 20.51 -0.46
N ILE A 618 17.55 20.09 -0.73
CA ILE A 618 18.38 19.45 0.29
C ILE A 618 18.74 20.44 1.41
N GLU A 619 18.87 21.73 1.09
CA GLU A 619 19.14 22.80 2.07
C GLU A 619 18.02 23.04 3.08
N ASP A 620 16.80 22.61 2.79
CA ASP A 620 15.65 22.73 3.70
C ASP A 620 15.65 21.62 4.78
N THR A 621 16.70 20.80 4.84
CA THR A 621 16.90 19.77 5.86
C THR A 621 17.56 20.39 7.08
N ASN A 622 16.83 20.48 8.19
CA ASN A 622 17.34 21.03 9.47
C ASN A 622 18.45 20.20 10.11
#